data_AF-A0A0K8RCB2-F1
#
_entry.id   AF-A0A0K8RCB2-F1
#
_cell.length_a   1.000
_cell.length_b   1.000
_cell.length_c   1.000
_cell.angle_alpha   90.00
_cell.angle_beta   90.00
_cell.angle_gamma   90.00
#
_symmetry.space_group_name_H-M   'P 1'
#
loop_
_entity.id
_entity.type
_entity.pdbx_description
1 polymer ?
#
loop_
_entity_poly.entity_id
_entity_poly.type
_entity_poly.pdbx_seq_one_letter_code
_entity_poly.pdbx_strand_id
1 'polypeptide(L)'
;MISTRILLLLAAVALACIAEKRCPKVSEDSFQRLAQSTTERPHRPSLGLGQICNKHFHNNTGVRCIGDPGAAVRDCLLCCACKNGAEITYTNTTAPRNFPCVKNGKGKCNAEGECITRKR
;
A
#
# COMPACT_ATOMS: atom_id res chain seq x y z
N MET A 1 5.39 37.28 25.89
CA MET A 1 6.47 36.28 25.73
C MET A 1 5.85 34.90 25.85
N ILE A 2 5.78 34.15 24.74
CA ILE A 2 5.19 32.81 24.76
C ILE A 2 6.14 31.88 25.50
N SER A 3 5.64 31.19 26.52
CA SER A 3 6.42 30.27 27.35
C SER A 3 7.00 29.15 26.50
N THR A 4 8.31 28.95 26.59
CA THR A 4 9.05 27.88 25.87
C THR A 4 8.50 26.49 26.16
N ARG A 5 7.85 26.29 27.32
CA ARG A 5 7.16 25.05 27.67
C ARG A 5 5.98 24.74 26.73
N ILE A 6 5.24 25.77 26.32
CA ILE A 6 4.09 25.64 25.40
C ILE A 6 4.60 25.27 23.99
N LEU A 7 5.71 25.89 23.56
CA LEU A 7 6.34 25.58 22.28
C LEU A 7 6.83 24.13 22.20
N LEU A 8 7.41 23.60 23.29
CA LEU A 8 7.87 22.21 23.35
C LEU A 8 6.72 21.20 23.32
N LEU A 9 5.61 21.48 24.03
CA LEU A 9 4.42 20.62 24.00
C LEU A 9 3.79 20.58 22.60
N LEU A 10 3.73 21.72 21.91
CA LEU A 10 3.23 21.80 20.53
C LEU A 10 4.13 21.02 19.55
N ALA A 11 5.45 21.08 19.72
CA ALA A 11 6.39 20.32 18.88
C ALA A 11 6.26 18.80 19.06
N ALA A 12 6.05 18.32 20.29
CA ALA A 12 5.83 16.90 20.56
C ALA A 12 4.51 16.39 19.94
N VAL A 13 3.44 17.19 20.00
CA VAL A 13 2.16 16.87 19.34
C VAL A 13 2.30 16.86 17.81
N ALA A 14 3.07 17.78 17.24
CA ALA A 14 3.34 17.81 15.81
C ALA A 14 4.11 16.57 15.32
N LEU A 15 5.08 16.07 16.10
CA LEU A 15 5.81 14.83 15.80
C LEU A 15 4.91 13.58 15.91
N ALA A 16 4.01 13.54 16.89
CA ALA A 16 3.03 12.43 17.02
C ALA A 16 1.96 12.43 15.91
N CYS A 17 1.71 13.59 15.30
CA CYS A 17 0.77 13.76 14.19
C CYS A 17 1.40 13.62 12.80
N ILE A 18 2.67 13.23 12.68
CA ILE A 18 3.20 12.76 11.40
C ILE A 18 2.53 11.41 11.13
N ALA A 19 1.34 11.48 10.53
CA ALA A 19 0.61 10.32 10.06
C ALA A 19 1.47 9.65 8.98
N GLU A 20 2.32 8.71 9.41
CA GLU A 20 2.87 7.69 8.54
C GLU A 20 1.69 7.17 7.71
N LYS A 21 1.81 7.18 6.38
CA LYS A 21 0.81 6.59 5.49
C LYS A 21 0.78 5.08 5.75
N ARG A 22 0.12 4.68 6.83
CA ARG A 22 0.04 3.29 7.28
C ARG A 22 -0.87 2.56 6.32
N CYS A 23 -0.38 1.43 5.84
CA CYS A 23 -1.19 0.55 5.02
C CYS A 23 -2.52 0.26 5.70
N PRO A 24 -3.62 0.20 4.94
CA PRO A 24 -4.91 -0.09 5.52
C PRO A 24 -4.84 -1.45 6.23
N LYS A 25 -5.32 -1.48 7.46
CA LYS A 25 -5.34 -2.71 8.27
C LYS A 25 -6.26 -3.71 7.58
N VAL A 26 -5.77 -4.93 7.38
CA VAL A 26 -6.55 -6.04 6.84
C VAL A 26 -6.90 -7.04 7.95
N SER A 27 -8.03 -7.71 7.80
CA SER A 27 -8.50 -8.76 8.72
C SER A 27 -8.19 -10.16 8.19
N GLU A 28 -8.29 -11.16 9.07
CA GLU A 28 -8.23 -12.57 8.68
C GLU A 28 -9.25 -12.92 7.58
N ASP A 29 -10.48 -12.43 7.72
CA ASP A 29 -11.55 -12.61 6.75
C ASP A 29 -11.20 -12.05 5.36
N SER A 30 -10.32 -11.05 5.30
CA SER A 30 -9.84 -10.51 4.03
C SER A 30 -9.00 -11.55 3.28
N PHE A 31 -8.16 -12.32 3.99
CA PHE A 31 -7.39 -13.42 3.42
C PHE A 31 -8.25 -14.65 3.12
N GLN A 32 -9.26 -14.94 3.93
CA GLN A 32 -10.21 -16.03 3.65
C GLN A 32 -11.01 -15.78 2.38
N ARG A 33 -11.57 -14.57 2.23
CA ARG A 33 -12.27 -14.16 1.00
C ARG A 33 -11.35 -14.18 -0.23
N LEU A 34 -10.06 -13.88 -0.06
CA LEU A 34 -9.07 -13.99 -1.11
C LEU A 34 -8.86 -15.45 -1.55
N ALA A 35 -8.77 -16.39 -0.60
CA ALA A 35 -8.60 -17.81 -0.88
C ALA A 35 -9.84 -18.44 -1.53
N GLN A 36 -11.04 -18.00 -1.16
CA GLN A 36 -12.29 -18.46 -1.80
C GLN A 36 -12.44 -17.93 -3.24
N SER A 37 -11.77 -16.84 -3.59
CA SER A 37 -11.82 -16.23 -4.92
C SER A 37 -10.96 -16.97 -5.96
N THR A 38 -10.18 -18.00 -5.62
CA THR A 38 -9.29 -18.69 -6.58
C THR A 38 -10.03 -19.54 -7.61
N THR A 39 -11.34 -19.78 -7.42
CA THR A 39 -12.20 -20.52 -8.38
C THR A 39 -12.84 -19.64 -9.45
N GLU A 40 -12.70 -18.31 -9.37
CA GLU A 40 -13.32 -17.38 -10.30
C GLU A 40 -12.29 -16.31 -10.72
N ARG A 41 -12.12 -16.08 -12.03
CA ARG A 41 -11.09 -15.19 -12.60
C ARG A 41 -11.00 -13.88 -11.79
N PRO A 42 -9.82 -13.49 -11.28
CA PRO A 42 -9.76 -12.45 -10.29
C PRO A 42 -9.91 -11.07 -10.95
N HIS A 43 -11.14 -10.59 -11.03
CA HIS A 43 -11.45 -9.19 -11.39
C HIS A 43 -11.13 -8.20 -10.26
N ARG A 44 -10.37 -8.61 -9.23
CA ARG A 44 -10.01 -7.76 -8.09
C ARG A 44 -8.56 -7.31 -8.19
N PRO A 45 -8.29 -6.00 -8.42
CA PRO A 45 -6.94 -5.44 -8.48
C PRO A 45 -6.08 -5.81 -7.27
N SER A 46 -6.67 -5.97 -6.09
CA SER A 46 -5.97 -6.33 -4.85
C SER A 46 -5.31 -7.72 -4.88
N LEU A 47 -5.85 -8.69 -5.61
CA LEU A 47 -5.25 -10.02 -5.75
C LEU A 47 -4.04 -9.99 -6.69
N GLY A 48 -4.17 -9.34 -7.84
CA GLY A 48 -3.04 -9.15 -8.76
C GLY A 48 -1.90 -8.36 -8.11
N LEU A 49 -2.24 -7.29 -7.37
CA LEU A 49 -1.26 -6.55 -6.58
C LEU A 49 -0.67 -7.40 -5.43
N GLY A 50 -1.47 -8.26 -4.81
CA GLY A 50 -1.01 -9.22 -3.80
C GLY A 50 0.01 -10.22 -4.35
N GLN A 51 -0.15 -10.70 -5.59
CA GLN A 51 0.84 -11.56 -6.24
C GLN A 51 2.16 -10.81 -6.48
N ILE A 52 2.11 -9.53 -6.84
CA ILE A 52 3.30 -8.69 -7.00
C ILE A 52 4.02 -8.53 -5.66
N CYS A 53 3.28 -8.24 -4.58
CA CYS A 53 3.82 -8.20 -3.22
C CYS A 53 4.51 -9.52 -2.83
N ASN A 54 3.83 -10.66 -3.04
CA ASN A 54 4.41 -11.95 -2.71
C ASN A 54 5.69 -12.21 -3.53
N LYS A 55 5.66 -11.98 -4.85
CA LYS A 55 6.84 -12.16 -5.71
C LYS A 55 8.02 -11.31 -5.23
N HIS A 56 7.76 -10.07 -4.84
CA HIS A 56 8.79 -9.11 -4.45
C HIS A 56 9.41 -9.40 -3.08
N PHE A 57 8.61 -9.78 -2.09
CA PHE A 57 9.07 -9.95 -0.70
C PHE A 57 9.27 -11.41 -0.28
N HIS A 58 8.61 -12.35 -0.95
CA HIS A 58 8.49 -13.73 -0.51
C HIS A 58 8.73 -14.75 -1.62
N ASN A 59 9.20 -14.33 -2.81
CA ASN A 59 9.59 -15.21 -3.93
C ASN A 59 8.55 -16.29 -4.28
N ASN A 60 7.24 -15.99 -4.27
CA ASN A 60 6.17 -16.95 -4.57
C ASN A 60 6.08 -18.14 -3.60
N THR A 61 6.58 -17.99 -2.36
CA THR A 61 6.34 -18.97 -1.29
C THR A 61 4.86 -18.97 -0.84
N GLY A 62 4.50 -19.94 0.02
CA GLY A 62 3.13 -20.14 0.53
C GLY A 62 2.54 -19.00 1.39
N VAL A 63 3.23 -17.86 1.48
CA VAL A 63 2.71 -16.63 2.09
C VAL A 63 1.55 -16.09 1.26
N ARG A 64 0.48 -15.59 1.89
CA ARG A 64 -0.61 -14.93 1.15
C ARG A 64 -0.51 -13.44 1.32
N CYS A 65 -0.56 -12.68 0.24
CA CYS A 65 -0.46 -11.23 0.28
C CYS A 65 -1.69 -10.55 -0.34
N ILE A 66 -2.04 -9.39 0.20
CA ILE A 66 -3.06 -8.47 -0.33
C ILE A 66 -2.34 -7.16 -0.65
N GLY A 67 -2.51 -6.66 -1.87
CA GLY A 67 -2.05 -5.32 -2.24
C GLY A 67 -3.17 -4.29 -2.13
N ASP A 68 -2.89 -3.13 -1.54
CA ASP A 68 -3.83 -2.01 -1.49
C ASP A 68 -3.70 -1.11 -2.74
N PRO A 69 -4.72 -1.05 -3.62
CA PRO A 69 -4.70 -0.16 -4.77
C PRO A 69 -4.79 1.32 -4.37
N GLY A 70 -5.34 1.67 -3.20
CA GLY A 70 -5.57 3.05 -2.79
C GLY A 70 -4.28 3.85 -2.60
N ALA A 71 -3.29 3.26 -1.93
CA ALA A 71 -1.94 3.82 -1.82
C ALA A 71 -1.25 3.95 -3.20
N ALA A 72 -1.40 2.92 -4.05
CA ALA A 72 -0.72 2.87 -5.35
C ALA A 72 -1.24 3.96 -6.30
N VAL A 73 -2.51 4.32 -6.19
CA VAL A 73 -3.15 5.37 -7.01
C VAL A 73 -2.72 6.79 -6.64
N ARG A 74 -2.14 7.06 -5.46
CA ARG A 74 -1.80 8.44 -5.06
C ARG A 74 -0.32 8.75 -5.17
N ASP A 75 0.51 7.81 -4.73
CA ASP A 75 1.93 8.07 -4.50
C ASP A 75 2.83 7.08 -5.25
N CYS A 76 2.26 6.26 -6.16
CA CYS A 76 2.98 5.14 -6.76
C CYS A 76 3.62 4.20 -5.71
N LEU A 77 2.99 4.11 -4.53
CA LEU A 77 3.37 3.22 -3.45
C LEU A 77 2.35 2.09 -3.33
N LEU A 78 2.80 0.85 -3.47
CA LEU A 78 1.98 -0.31 -3.20
C LEU A 78 2.16 -0.77 -1.75
N CYS A 79 1.07 -0.64 -0.99
CA CYS A 79 0.96 -1.23 0.34
C CYS A 79 0.69 -2.72 0.25
N CYS A 80 1.51 -3.52 0.91
CA CYS A 80 1.44 -4.98 0.92
C CYS A 80 1.15 -5.46 2.34
N ALA A 81 0.08 -6.27 2.50
CA ALA A 81 -0.19 -6.99 3.74
C ALA A 81 -0.02 -8.49 3.48
N CYS A 82 0.99 -9.10 4.10
CA CYS A 82 1.37 -10.49 3.87
C CYS A 82 1.19 -11.32 5.12
N LYS A 83 0.42 -12.41 4.99
CA LYS A 83 0.10 -13.34 6.05
C LYS A 83 0.99 -14.58 5.96
N ASN A 84 1.70 -14.84 7.05
CA ASN A 84 2.46 -16.07 7.27
C ASN A 84 2.06 -16.68 8.62
N GLY A 85 1.35 -17.82 8.60
CA GLY A 85 0.81 -18.41 9.84
C GLY A 85 -0.26 -17.52 10.47
N ALA A 86 -0.09 -17.09 11.73
CA ALA A 86 -1.02 -16.21 12.45
C ALA A 86 -0.66 -14.71 12.32
N GLU A 87 0.53 -14.39 11.83
CA GLU A 87 1.05 -13.03 11.77
C GLU A 87 0.73 -12.37 10.42
N ILE A 88 0.36 -11.10 10.46
CA ILE A 88 0.20 -10.24 9.29
C ILE A 88 1.28 -9.16 9.35
N THR A 89 2.18 -9.21 8.37
CA THR A 89 3.24 -8.21 8.18
C THR A 89 2.79 -7.17 7.14
N TYR A 90 3.23 -5.93 7.32
CA TYR A 90 2.90 -4.82 6.44
C TYR A 90 4.19 -4.21 5.89
N THR A 91 4.29 -4.11 4.57
CA THR A 91 5.44 -3.51 3.87
C THR A 91 4.97 -2.61 2.74
N ASN A 92 5.84 -1.69 2.33
CA ASN A 92 5.62 -0.82 1.18
C ASN A 92 6.62 -1.17 0.07
N THR A 93 6.16 -1.15 -1.17
CA THR A 93 7.01 -1.23 -2.36
C THR A 93 6.53 -0.22 -3.41
N THR A 94 7.26 -0.06 -4.49
CA THR A 94 6.82 0.76 -5.61
C THR A 94 5.68 0.08 -6.36
N ALA A 95 4.69 0.86 -6.77
CA ALA A 95 3.63 0.38 -7.63
C ALA A 95 4.19 -0.03 -9.00
N PRO A 96 3.55 -0.99 -9.69
CA PRO A 96 4.04 -1.45 -10.99
C PRO A 96 4.12 -0.31 -12.01
N ARG A 97 5.09 -0.39 -12.93
CA ARG A 97 5.18 0.56 -14.05
C ARG A 97 3.83 0.59 -14.79
N ASN A 98 3.42 1.79 -15.21
CA ASN A 98 2.14 2.09 -15.85
C ASN A 98 0.90 1.99 -14.95
N PHE A 99 1.04 1.67 -13.66
CA PHE A 99 -0.08 1.72 -12.73
C PHE A 99 -0.64 3.16 -12.66
N PRO A 100 -1.97 3.34 -12.71
CA PRO A 100 -2.57 4.68 -12.70
C PRO A 100 -2.34 5.36 -11.35
N CYS A 101 -1.77 6.56 -11.36
CA CYS A 101 -1.44 7.36 -10.15
C CYS A 101 -2.17 8.71 -10.08
N VAL A 102 -3.09 8.96 -11.00
CA VAL A 102 -3.98 10.13 -10.99
C VAL A 102 -5.39 9.66 -11.30
N LYS A 103 -6.39 10.29 -10.67
CA LYS A 103 -7.80 10.07 -11.01
C LYS A 103 -8.00 10.17 -12.53
N ASN A 104 -8.79 9.26 -13.08
CA ASN A 104 -9.09 9.16 -14.52
C ASN A 104 -7.88 8.76 -15.40
N GLY A 105 -6.82 8.19 -14.82
CA GLY A 105 -5.71 7.60 -15.58
C GLY A 105 -4.78 8.59 -16.29
N LYS A 106 -4.83 9.88 -15.91
CA LYS A 106 -4.00 10.96 -16.51
C LYS A 106 -2.53 10.94 -16.09
N GLY A 107 -2.15 10.03 -15.19
CA GLY A 107 -0.79 9.81 -14.76
C GLY A 107 -0.51 8.33 -14.54
N LYS A 108 0.75 7.95 -14.71
CA LYS A 108 1.24 6.58 -14.61
C LYS A 108 2.53 6.53 -13.79
N CYS A 109 2.68 5.47 -13.01
CA CYS A 109 3.93 5.21 -12.30
C CYS A 109 5.07 4.85 -13.26
N ASN A 110 6.24 5.45 -13.07
CA ASN A 110 7.48 5.05 -13.75
C ASN A 110 8.20 3.93 -12.96
N ALA A 111 9.43 3.59 -13.35
CA ALA A 111 10.19 2.54 -12.66
C ALA A 111 10.79 3.03 -11.33
N GLU A 112 10.91 4.34 -11.19
CA GLU A 112 11.48 5.07 -10.06
C GLU A 112 10.45 5.27 -8.93
N GLY A 113 9.19 4.85 -9.15
CA GLY A 113 8.11 5.02 -8.17
C GLY A 113 7.50 6.42 -8.18
N GLU A 114 7.66 7.17 -9.26
CA GLU A 114 7.14 8.51 -9.41
C GLU A 114 5.90 8.53 -10.31
N CYS A 115 4.96 9.41 -9.98
CA CYS A 115 3.78 9.63 -10.79
C CYS A 115 4.06 10.58 -11.95
N ILE A 116 4.20 10.05 -13.16
CA ILE A 116 4.41 10.86 -14.37
C ILE A 116 3.06 11.19 -14.99
N THR A 117 2.75 12.48 -15.07
CA THR A 117 1.57 12.98 -15.77
C THR A 117 1.93 13.36 -17.20
N ARG A 118 1.06 13.02 -18.16
CA ARG A 118 1.18 13.62 -19.49
C ARG A 118 0.61 15.04 -19.38
N LYS A 119 1.47 16.06 -19.46
CA LYS A 119 0.99 17.43 -19.73
C LYS A 119 0.26 17.38 -21.07
N ARG A 120 -1.00 17.82 -21.04
CA ARG A 120 -1.84 17.95 -22.23
C ARG A 120 -1.44 19.22 -22.97
#